data_AF-A0A4P6AQV0-F1
#
_entry.id   AF-A0A4P6AQV0-F1
#
_cell.length_a   1.000
_cell.length_b   1.000
_cell.length_c   1.000
_cell.angle_alpha   90.00
_cell.angle_beta   90.00
_cell.angle_gamma   90.00
#
_symmetry.space_group_name_H-M   'P 1'
#
loop_
_entity.id
_entity.type
_entity.pdbx_description
1 polymer ?
#
loop_
_entity_poly.entity_id
_entity_poly.type
_entity_poly.pdbx_seq_one_letter_code
_entity_poly.pdbx_strand_id
1 'polypeptide(L)'
;MKTPLFSLLTFSAFALLHMLTPSTVSAAEAPTKIQAISKEFRYDKPFVASEEPLSSNKNTRNASEENQQTLSNVSNGSEIAVRKEKHLNTSKSSSDIMLNSVNEFWIYDAWTSLDSDIDYDGYYSTFSVEFDADTIFTQVPVYAVLYVGTDGQYDAIHVSSEFYIYGEDSTDSFTIESTLISGFPSNDYDVLIELYDADTEMLVAFSDGYDDASLAYLPLESKNNEYIVEDTVVIVEEHGGSWSVLSLLAIGFTFMVRTRRKLVTQK
;
A
#
# COMPACT_ATOMS: atom_id res chain seq x y z
N MET A 1 10.83 71.97 -57.76
CA MET A 1 9.64 71.10 -57.86
C MET A 1 9.74 70.05 -56.77
N LYS A 2 8.73 70.02 -55.89
CA LYS A 2 8.27 68.94 -54.98
C LYS A 2 9.27 68.29 -53.99
N THR A 3 8.81 68.26 -52.74
CA THR A 3 9.40 67.85 -51.45
C THR A 3 9.12 66.34 -51.14
N PRO A 4 9.28 65.76 -49.92
CA PRO A 4 10.30 65.85 -48.82
C PRO A 4 10.65 64.45 -48.18
N LEU A 5 11.23 64.46 -46.95
CA LEU A 5 11.32 63.39 -45.89
C LEU A 5 12.49 62.38 -45.99
N PHE A 6 13.14 61.86 -44.93
CA PHE A 6 13.02 61.98 -43.47
C PHE A 6 14.38 61.57 -42.83
N SER A 7 14.66 62.07 -41.63
CA SER A 7 15.74 61.68 -40.72
C SER A 7 15.57 60.26 -40.15
N LEU A 8 16.63 59.62 -39.63
CA LEU A 8 16.55 58.92 -38.34
C LEU A 8 17.95 58.64 -37.75
N LEU A 9 18.18 59.23 -36.57
CA LEU A 9 19.27 58.94 -35.64
C LEU A 9 19.02 57.60 -34.95
N THR A 10 20.07 56.78 -34.86
CA THR A 10 20.10 55.51 -34.14
C THR A 10 20.32 55.76 -32.65
N PHE A 11 19.39 55.34 -31.79
CA PHE A 11 19.60 55.21 -30.35
C PHE A 11 19.78 53.73 -30.00
N SER A 12 20.83 53.47 -29.22
CA SER A 12 21.21 52.18 -28.64
C SER A 12 20.09 51.64 -27.73
N ALA A 13 19.68 50.39 -27.94
CA ALA A 13 18.76 49.67 -27.06
C ALA A 13 19.53 48.65 -26.22
N PHE A 14 19.52 48.85 -24.90
CA PHE A 14 19.91 47.86 -23.90
C PHE A 14 18.88 46.72 -23.94
N ALA A 15 19.31 45.49 -24.25
CA ALA A 15 18.46 44.30 -24.16
C ALA A 15 18.39 43.83 -22.69
N LEU A 16 17.21 43.93 -22.08
CA LEU A 16 16.93 43.33 -20.77
C LEU A 16 16.45 41.89 -20.98
N LEU A 17 17.32 40.92 -20.69
CA LEU A 17 17.01 39.49 -20.76
C LEU A 17 16.19 39.09 -19.52
N HIS A 18 14.88 38.87 -19.67
CA HIS A 18 14.06 38.26 -18.63
C HIS A 18 14.24 36.74 -18.68
N MET A 19 14.88 36.18 -17.66
CA MET A 19 14.88 34.74 -17.39
C MET A 19 13.51 34.34 -16.82
N LEU A 20 12.68 33.66 -17.62
CA LEU A 20 11.53 32.93 -17.10
C LEU A 20 12.02 31.58 -16.57
N THR A 21 12.07 31.42 -15.26
CA THR A 21 12.09 30.10 -14.64
C THR A 21 10.68 29.52 -14.72
N PRO A 22 10.47 28.31 -15.27
CA PRO A 22 9.17 27.67 -15.17
C PRO A 22 8.93 27.31 -13.70
N SER A 23 8.00 28.03 -13.06
CA SER A 23 7.41 27.60 -11.81
C SER A 23 6.64 26.31 -12.10
N THR A 24 7.16 25.18 -11.64
CA THR A 24 6.41 23.93 -11.52
C THR A 24 5.26 24.20 -10.56
N VAL A 25 4.09 24.46 -11.11
CA VAL A 25 2.85 24.31 -10.36
C VAL A 25 2.75 22.82 -10.08
N SER A 26 3.04 22.42 -8.83
CA SER A 26 2.64 21.12 -8.33
C SER A 26 1.12 21.07 -8.52
N ALA A 27 0.66 20.30 -9.52
CA ALA A 27 -0.73 19.91 -9.55
C ALA A 27 -0.97 19.21 -8.21
N ALA A 28 -1.88 19.74 -7.39
CA ALA A 28 -2.38 19.00 -6.26
C ALA A 28 -3.00 17.73 -6.86
N GLU A 29 -2.32 16.60 -6.65
CA GLU A 29 -2.82 15.30 -7.03
C GLU A 29 -4.17 15.15 -6.35
N ALA A 30 -5.21 14.81 -7.12
CA ALA A 30 -6.52 14.52 -6.53
C ALA A 30 -6.30 13.45 -5.45
N PRO A 31 -6.96 13.53 -4.28
CA PRO A 31 -6.72 12.58 -3.21
C PRO A 31 -6.87 11.16 -3.77
N THR A 32 -5.78 10.41 -3.74
CA THR A 32 -5.73 9.05 -4.28
C THR A 32 -6.73 8.22 -3.48
N LYS A 33 -7.69 7.61 -4.18
CA LYS A 33 -8.71 6.80 -3.53
C LYS A 33 -8.04 5.64 -2.79
N ILE A 34 -8.30 5.54 -1.50
CA ILE A 34 -7.84 4.45 -0.65
C ILE A 34 -8.55 3.16 -1.07
N GLN A 35 -7.76 2.12 -1.33
CA GLN A 35 -8.24 0.78 -1.67
C GLN A 35 -7.34 -0.26 -1.04
N ALA A 36 -7.95 -1.21 -0.34
CA ALA A 36 -7.29 -2.38 0.23
C ALA A 36 -8.17 -3.62 0.02
N ILE A 37 -7.55 -4.80 0.05
CA ILE A 37 -8.22 -6.08 -0.01
C ILE A 37 -7.73 -6.90 1.18
N SER A 38 -8.65 -7.50 1.92
CA SER A 38 -8.31 -8.28 3.10
C SER A 38 -8.87 -9.70 3.07
N LYS A 39 -8.18 -10.59 3.77
CA LYS A 39 -8.59 -11.97 4.06
C LYS A 39 -8.56 -12.19 5.57
N GLU A 40 -9.46 -13.03 6.05
CA GLU A 40 -9.62 -13.31 7.47
C GLU A 40 -9.22 -14.75 7.75
N PHE A 41 -8.52 -14.97 8.85
CA PHE A 41 -8.08 -16.29 9.27
C PHE A 41 -8.32 -16.49 10.77
N ARG A 42 -8.48 -17.76 11.12
CA ARG A 42 -8.47 -18.25 12.49
C ARG A 42 -7.72 -19.57 12.52
N TYR A 43 -6.77 -19.74 13.44
CA TYR A 43 -5.95 -20.94 13.51
C TYR A 43 -5.24 -21.29 12.19
N ASP A 44 -4.66 -20.28 11.52
CA ASP A 44 -4.01 -20.39 10.21
C ASP A 44 -4.91 -20.92 9.08
N LYS A 45 -6.23 -20.83 9.24
CA LYS A 45 -7.21 -21.28 8.23
C LYS A 45 -8.13 -20.13 7.84
N PRO A 46 -8.52 -20.03 6.55
CA PRO A 46 -9.48 -19.03 6.12
C PRO A 46 -10.75 -19.08 6.98
N PHE A 47 -11.14 -17.92 7.50
CA PHE A 47 -12.28 -17.80 8.39
C PHE A 47 -13.60 -17.82 7.61
N VAL A 48 -14.59 -18.53 8.15
CA VAL A 48 -15.97 -18.57 7.63
C VAL A 48 -16.93 -18.49 8.80
N ALA A 49 -17.60 -17.35 8.97
CA ALA A 49 -18.44 -17.04 10.14
C ALA A 49 -19.52 -18.10 10.44
N SER A 50 -20.06 -18.77 9.43
CA SER A 50 -21.13 -19.78 9.63
C SER A 50 -20.65 -21.12 10.22
N GLU A 51 -19.34 -21.34 10.34
CA GLU A 51 -18.76 -22.61 10.78
C GLU A 51 -18.15 -22.55 12.20
N GLU A 52 -18.27 -21.40 12.89
CA GLU A 52 -17.83 -21.22 14.27
C GLU A 52 -18.49 -22.26 15.20
N PRO A 53 -17.71 -23.12 15.91
CA PRO A 53 -18.28 -24.05 16.86
C PRO A 53 -18.82 -23.29 18.07
N LEU A 54 -20.15 -23.19 18.17
CA LEU A 54 -20.79 -22.80 19.43
C LEU A 54 -20.27 -23.75 20.54
N SER A 55 -19.63 -23.20 21.57
CA SER A 55 -19.12 -23.97 22.70
C SER A 55 -20.17 -24.95 23.21
N SER A 56 -19.83 -26.25 23.17
CA SER A 56 -20.75 -27.35 23.45
C SER A 56 -21.12 -27.41 24.93
N ASN A 57 -22.17 -26.70 25.32
CA ASN A 57 -22.78 -26.89 26.64
C ASN A 57 -23.72 -28.11 26.58
N LYS A 58 -23.18 -29.31 26.85
CA LYS A 58 -23.97 -30.54 27.01
C LYS A 58 -24.85 -30.46 28.26
N ASN A 59 -26.04 -29.88 28.12
CA ASN A 59 -27.16 -30.14 29.01
C ASN A 59 -28.38 -30.56 28.20
N THR A 60 -28.50 -31.88 28.03
CA THR A 60 -29.62 -32.54 27.38
C THR A 60 -30.89 -32.38 28.22
N ARG A 61 -31.85 -31.59 27.73
CA ARG A 61 -33.27 -31.81 28.03
C ARG A 61 -34.07 -31.66 26.74
N ASN A 62 -34.71 -32.76 26.36
CA ASN A 62 -35.51 -32.91 25.16
C ASN A 62 -36.73 -31.97 25.20
N ALA A 63 -36.87 -31.14 24.16
CA ALA A 63 -38.17 -30.71 23.66
C ALA A 63 -38.02 -30.48 22.16
N SER A 64 -38.84 -31.22 21.42
CA SER A 64 -39.04 -31.19 19.98
C SER A 64 -39.52 -29.82 19.51
N GLU A 65 -39.02 -29.35 18.37
CA GLU A 65 -39.81 -29.16 17.13
C GLU A 65 -39.02 -28.33 16.09
N GLU A 66 -39.28 -28.67 14.85
CA GLU A 66 -38.65 -28.22 13.61
C GLU A 66 -38.69 -26.70 13.40
N ASN A 67 -37.78 -26.25 12.53
CA ASN A 67 -37.92 -25.12 11.60
C ASN A 67 -37.44 -23.73 12.08
N GLN A 68 -36.11 -23.52 12.13
CA GLN A 68 -35.49 -22.18 12.11
C GLN A 68 -34.19 -22.09 11.30
N GLN A 69 -33.97 -22.94 10.30
CA GLN A 69 -32.69 -22.95 9.57
C GLN A 69 -32.64 -22.11 8.28
N THR A 70 -33.63 -21.25 8.03
CA THR A 70 -33.75 -20.49 6.77
C THR A 70 -33.86 -18.97 6.92
N LEU A 71 -33.75 -18.41 8.14
CA LEU A 71 -33.84 -16.96 8.38
C LEU A 71 -32.51 -16.29 8.77
N SER A 72 -31.50 -17.04 9.20
CA SER A 72 -30.21 -16.51 9.67
C SER A 72 -29.28 -16.06 8.53
N ASN A 73 -29.31 -16.75 7.38
CA ASN A 73 -28.33 -16.52 6.31
C ASN A 73 -28.61 -15.26 5.46
N VAL A 74 -29.78 -14.65 5.57
CA VAL A 74 -30.13 -13.42 4.82
C VAL A 74 -29.84 -12.16 5.65
N SER A 75 -29.82 -12.25 7.00
CA SER A 75 -29.53 -11.11 7.90
C SER A 75 -28.05 -10.74 7.88
N ASN A 76 -27.17 -11.73 8.05
CA ASN A 76 -25.73 -11.47 8.22
C ASN A 76 -25.10 -10.82 6.98
N GLY A 77 -25.55 -11.20 5.77
CA GLY A 77 -25.08 -10.57 4.54
C GLY A 77 -25.54 -9.11 4.37
N SER A 78 -26.70 -8.76 4.92
CA SER A 78 -27.21 -7.39 4.92
C SER A 78 -26.52 -6.53 5.99
N GLU A 79 -26.27 -7.09 7.18
CA GLU A 79 -25.62 -6.38 8.30
C GLU A 79 -24.15 -6.07 8.01
N ILE A 80 -23.39 -7.03 7.48
CA ILE A 80 -22.00 -6.80 7.08
C ILE A 80 -21.91 -5.71 6.00
N ALA A 81 -22.83 -5.68 5.04
CA ALA A 81 -22.87 -4.62 4.03
C ALA A 81 -23.11 -3.25 4.65
N VAL A 82 -24.04 -3.14 5.60
CA VAL A 82 -24.31 -1.90 6.35
C VAL A 82 -23.09 -1.47 7.17
N ARG A 83 -22.41 -2.39 7.86
CA ARG A 83 -21.18 -2.09 8.62
C ARG A 83 -20.05 -1.61 7.70
N LYS A 84 -19.89 -2.25 6.54
CA LYS A 84 -18.94 -1.81 5.51
C LYS A 84 -19.26 -0.41 5.01
N GLU A 85 -20.52 -0.09 4.74
CA GLU A 85 -20.91 1.28 4.36
C GLU A 85 -20.72 2.29 5.50
N LYS A 86 -20.92 1.89 6.76
CA LYS A 86 -20.73 2.73 7.95
C LYS A 86 -19.26 3.10 8.17
N HIS A 87 -18.36 2.13 8.01
CA HIS A 87 -16.95 2.28 8.41
C HIS A 87 -16.02 2.52 7.23
N LEU A 88 -16.19 1.83 6.10
CA LEU A 88 -15.31 2.01 4.94
C LEU A 88 -15.55 3.40 4.32
N ASN A 89 -14.47 4.07 3.93
CA ASN A 89 -14.42 5.48 3.51
C ASN A 89 -14.63 6.51 4.63
N THR A 90 -14.51 6.11 5.90
CA THR A 90 -14.37 7.05 7.00
C THR A 90 -12.90 7.22 7.37
N SER A 91 -12.52 8.47 7.64
CA SER A 91 -11.24 8.81 8.26
C SER A 91 -11.51 9.23 9.69
N LYS A 92 -10.68 8.78 10.62
CA LYS A 92 -10.87 8.96 12.06
C LYS A 92 -9.60 9.53 12.67
N SER A 93 -9.75 10.44 13.63
CA SER A 93 -8.65 10.90 14.46
C SER A 93 -8.58 10.06 15.74
N SER A 94 -7.38 9.74 16.23
CA SER A 94 -7.19 9.10 17.55
C SER A 94 -7.95 9.84 18.66
N SER A 95 -8.00 11.17 18.59
CA SER A 95 -8.68 11.98 19.62
C SER A 95 -10.20 11.82 19.64
N ASP A 96 -10.78 11.29 18.57
CA ASP A 96 -12.22 11.12 18.42
C ASP A 96 -12.71 9.74 18.90
N ILE A 97 -11.79 8.83 19.25
CA ILE A 97 -12.11 7.49 19.73
C ILE A 97 -12.78 7.59 21.11
N MET A 98 -14.05 7.22 21.18
CA MET A 98 -14.85 7.24 22.40
C MET A 98 -15.31 5.82 22.76
N LEU A 99 -14.76 5.27 23.84
CA LEU A 99 -15.04 3.91 24.30
C LEU A 99 -16.34 3.85 25.11
N ASN A 100 -17.23 2.91 24.79
CA ASN A 100 -18.52 2.79 25.47
C ASN A 100 -18.50 1.82 26.66
N SER A 101 -17.66 0.78 26.61
CA SER A 101 -17.49 -0.17 27.71
C SER A 101 -16.10 -0.04 28.31
N VAL A 102 -16.02 0.29 29.61
CA VAL A 102 -14.75 0.43 30.32
C VAL A 102 -14.55 -0.80 31.20
N ASN A 103 -13.53 -1.60 30.89
CA ASN A 103 -13.12 -2.83 31.59
C ASN A 103 -13.99 -4.09 31.39
N GLU A 104 -14.84 -4.16 30.36
CA GLU A 104 -15.55 -5.41 30.04
C GLU A 104 -14.96 -6.15 28.82
N PHE A 105 -14.20 -5.42 27.98
CA PHE A 105 -13.50 -5.92 26.81
C PHE A 105 -12.13 -5.24 26.72
N TRP A 106 -11.13 -5.95 26.20
CA TRP A 106 -9.81 -5.39 25.90
C TRP A 106 -9.14 -6.20 24.79
N ILE A 107 -8.24 -5.57 24.03
CA ILE A 107 -7.30 -6.30 23.18
C ILE A 107 -6.16 -6.73 24.10
N TYR A 108 -5.96 -8.04 24.26
CA TYR A 108 -4.95 -8.58 25.17
C TYR A 108 -3.55 -8.50 24.59
N ASP A 109 -3.41 -8.90 23.32
CA ASP A 109 -2.16 -8.85 22.58
C ASP A 109 -2.44 -8.68 21.08
N ALA A 110 -1.50 -8.08 20.37
CA ALA A 110 -1.55 -7.96 18.91
C ALA A 110 -0.15 -8.05 18.29
N TRP A 111 -0.07 -8.64 17.10
CA TRP A 111 1.17 -8.70 16.35
C TRP A 111 0.96 -8.47 14.88
N THR A 112 2.00 -7.95 14.24
CA THR A 112 2.04 -7.66 12.82
C THR A 112 3.10 -8.49 12.12
N SER A 113 2.84 -8.82 10.87
CA SER A 113 3.82 -9.47 9.99
C SER A 113 3.75 -8.86 8.60
N LEU A 114 4.92 -8.54 8.05
CA LEU A 114 5.10 -7.91 6.75
C LEU A 114 5.47 -9.00 5.73
N ASP A 115 4.88 -8.97 4.53
CA ASP A 115 4.99 -10.08 3.58
C ASP A 115 5.55 -9.68 2.19
N SER A 116 4.88 -8.75 1.50
CA SER A 116 5.18 -8.46 0.08
C SER A 116 5.92 -7.13 -0.08
N ASP A 117 7.18 -7.20 -0.52
CA ASP A 117 8.05 -6.09 -0.95
C ASP A 117 8.70 -6.54 -2.27
N ILE A 118 8.19 -6.05 -3.41
CA ILE A 118 8.52 -6.51 -4.76
C ILE A 118 9.77 -5.80 -5.29
N ASP A 119 9.96 -4.52 -4.96
CA ASP A 119 11.10 -3.73 -5.41
C ASP A 119 12.27 -3.63 -4.42
N TYR A 120 12.12 -4.24 -3.23
CA TYR A 120 13.11 -4.41 -2.19
C TYR A 120 13.59 -3.09 -1.57
N ASP A 121 12.71 -2.09 -1.51
CA ASP A 121 13.00 -0.79 -0.91
C ASP A 121 12.75 -0.72 0.61
N GLY A 122 12.18 -1.80 1.17
CA GLY A 122 11.89 -1.96 2.59
C GLY A 122 10.48 -1.53 3.00
N TYR A 123 9.62 -1.14 2.07
CA TYR A 123 8.20 -0.91 2.29
C TYR A 123 7.37 -2.08 1.75
N TYR A 124 6.32 -2.44 2.48
CA TYR A 124 5.55 -3.64 2.19
C TYR A 124 4.12 -3.32 1.76
N SER A 125 3.67 -3.92 0.66
CA SER A 125 2.30 -3.79 0.17
C SER A 125 1.30 -4.76 0.79
N THR A 126 1.77 -5.82 1.44
CA THR A 126 0.94 -6.79 2.17
C THR A 126 1.46 -7.01 3.57
N PHE A 127 0.55 -6.98 4.53
CA PHE A 127 0.80 -7.23 5.93
C PHE A 127 -0.35 -8.02 6.55
N SER A 128 -0.13 -8.58 7.74
CA SER A 128 -1.16 -9.20 8.55
C SER A 128 -1.13 -8.66 9.96
N VAL A 129 -2.31 -8.58 10.57
CA VAL A 129 -2.52 -8.21 11.97
C VAL A 129 -3.28 -9.36 12.61
N GLU A 130 -2.68 -9.98 13.60
CA GLU A 130 -3.34 -10.96 14.45
C GLU A 130 -3.49 -10.37 15.84
N PHE A 131 -4.64 -10.58 16.44
CA PHE A 131 -4.94 -10.05 17.76
C PHE A 131 -5.79 -11.03 18.56
N ASP A 132 -5.58 -10.99 19.87
CA ASP A 132 -6.33 -11.71 20.89
C ASP A 132 -7.18 -10.71 21.67
N ALA A 133 -8.47 -10.99 21.84
CA ALA A 133 -9.42 -10.06 22.43
C ALA A 133 -10.21 -10.75 23.53
N ASP A 134 -10.10 -10.17 24.72
CA ASP A 134 -10.69 -10.74 25.92
C ASP A 134 -11.97 -10.02 26.31
N THR A 135 -12.78 -10.70 27.11
CA THR A 135 -13.95 -10.15 27.76
C THR A 135 -14.23 -10.79 29.12
N ILE A 136 -14.94 -10.07 30.00
CA ILE A 136 -15.45 -10.63 31.26
C ILE A 136 -16.61 -11.62 31.05
N PHE A 137 -17.21 -11.63 29.86
CA PHE A 137 -18.33 -12.50 29.52
C PHE A 137 -17.84 -13.90 29.10
N THR A 138 -18.71 -14.89 29.16
CA THR A 138 -18.31 -16.27 28.77
C THR A 138 -18.12 -16.41 27.26
N GLN A 139 -18.95 -15.71 26.47
CA GLN A 139 -18.90 -15.73 25.01
C GLN A 139 -19.68 -14.53 24.48
N VAL A 140 -19.13 -13.78 23.52
CA VAL A 140 -19.80 -12.62 22.89
C VAL A 140 -19.46 -12.58 21.39
N PRO A 141 -20.45 -12.32 20.51
CA PRO A 141 -20.17 -12.07 19.10
C PRO A 141 -19.64 -10.65 18.91
N VAL A 142 -18.53 -10.51 18.21
CA VAL A 142 -17.85 -9.24 17.94
C VAL A 142 -17.47 -9.15 16.47
N TYR A 143 -17.17 -7.95 16.01
CA TYR A 143 -16.46 -7.71 14.75
C TYR A 143 -15.40 -6.63 14.94
N ALA A 144 -14.34 -6.69 14.13
CA ALA A 144 -13.26 -5.73 14.15
C ALA A 144 -13.32 -4.80 12.94
N VAL A 145 -12.85 -3.57 13.12
CA VAL A 145 -12.55 -2.65 12.03
C VAL A 145 -11.07 -2.33 12.09
N LEU A 146 -10.37 -2.58 10.98
CA LEU A 146 -8.95 -2.34 10.86
C LEU A 146 -8.72 -1.04 10.10
N TYR A 147 -7.89 -0.18 10.68
CA TYR A 147 -7.50 1.09 10.10
C TYR A 147 -5.99 1.18 9.94
N VAL A 148 -5.56 1.93 8.94
CA VAL A 148 -4.15 2.27 8.68
C VAL A 148 -4.03 3.78 8.61
N GLY A 149 -3.03 4.35 9.27
CA GLY A 149 -2.95 5.78 9.45
C GLY A 149 -1.56 6.32 9.75
N THR A 150 -1.44 7.64 9.75
CA THR A 150 -0.23 8.37 10.15
C THR A 150 -0.63 9.57 10.99
N ASP A 151 0.22 9.97 11.94
CA ASP A 151 0.00 11.15 12.78
C ASP A 151 -1.37 11.16 13.50
N GLY A 152 -1.84 9.97 13.91
CA GLY A 152 -3.14 9.79 14.58
C GLY A 152 -4.36 9.97 13.66
N GLN A 153 -4.17 10.03 12.34
CA GLN A 153 -5.24 10.04 11.34
C GLN A 153 -5.30 8.68 10.64
N TYR A 154 -6.44 8.01 10.76
CA TYR A 154 -6.64 6.62 10.39
C TYR A 154 -7.73 6.47 9.35
N ASP A 155 -7.45 5.71 8.29
CA ASP A 155 -8.42 5.36 7.26
C ASP A 155 -8.82 3.89 7.37
N ALA A 156 -10.12 3.63 7.35
CA ALA A 156 -10.64 2.26 7.46
C ALA A 156 -10.31 1.46 6.20
N ILE A 157 -9.61 0.33 6.37
CA ILE A 157 -9.23 -0.56 5.26
C ILE A 157 -10.05 -1.84 5.24
N HIS A 158 -10.57 -2.29 6.39
CA HIS A 158 -11.34 -3.54 6.48
C HIS A 158 -12.35 -3.53 7.61
N VAL A 159 -13.48 -4.22 7.39
CA VAL A 159 -14.45 -4.58 8.42
C VAL A 159 -14.56 -6.09 8.39
N SER A 160 -14.24 -6.74 9.52
CA SER A 160 -14.21 -8.19 9.60
C SER A 160 -15.61 -8.80 9.52
N SER A 161 -15.67 -10.09 9.24
CA SER A 161 -16.84 -10.90 9.58
C SER A 161 -17.03 -10.94 11.10
N GLU A 162 -18.23 -11.32 11.54
CA GLU A 162 -18.49 -11.60 12.96
C GLU A 162 -17.75 -12.87 13.40
N PHE A 163 -17.14 -12.83 14.58
CA PHE A 163 -16.52 -13.95 15.25
C PHE A 163 -16.84 -13.91 16.74
N TYR A 164 -16.76 -15.05 17.42
CA TYR A 164 -16.94 -15.09 18.86
C TYR A 164 -15.61 -15.00 19.58
N ILE A 165 -15.58 -14.22 20.67
CA ILE A 165 -14.55 -14.29 21.70
C ILE A 165 -15.10 -15.01 22.94
N TYR A 166 -14.24 -15.67 23.72
CA TYR A 166 -14.56 -16.65 24.75
C TYR A 166 -13.85 -16.34 26.08
N GLY A 167 -14.26 -15.27 26.76
CA GLY A 167 -13.66 -14.90 28.02
C GLY A 167 -12.23 -14.40 27.82
N GLU A 168 -11.26 -15.09 28.41
CA GLU A 168 -9.82 -14.79 28.28
C GLU A 168 -9.07 -15.92 27.53
N ASP A 169 -9.74 -16.59 26.59
CA ASP A 169 -9.21 -17.76 25.89
C ASP A 169 -8.35 -17.37 24.68
N SER A 170 -7.04 -17.26 24.89
CA SER A 170 -6.06 -16.97 23.83
C SER A 170 -6.10 -17.86 22.57
N THR A 171 -6.79 -18.99 22.60
CA THR A 171 -6.98 -19.78 21.38
C THR A 171 -7.91 -19.10 20.38
N ASP A 172 -8.63 -18.08 20.80
CA ASP A 172 -9.63 -17.40 20.01
C ASP A 172 -9.05 -16.19 19.21
N SER A 173 -7.72 -16.14 19.04
CA SER A 173 -7.06 -15.14 18.20
C SER A 173 -7.66 -15.04 16.79
N PHE A 174 -7.62 -13.84 16.22
CA PHE A 174 -8.17 -13.54 14.91
C PHE A 174 -7.16 -12.79 14.05
N THR A 175 -6.98 -13.22 12.80
CA THR A 175 -6.00 -12.63 11.87
C THR A 175 -6.68 -11.97 10.69
N ILE A 176 -6.28 -10.74 10.39
CA ILE A 176 -6.65 -10.01 9.17
C ILE A 176 -5.38 -9.80 8.35
N GLU A 177 -5.29 -10.44 7.20
CA GLU A 177 -4.28 -10.17 6.17
C GLU A 177 -4.81 -9.10 5.23
N SER A 178 -4.04 -8.06 4.96
CA SER A 178 -4.42 -6.94 4.11
C SER A 178 -3.35 -6.63 3.07
N THR A 179 -3.79 -6.47 1.82
CA THR A 179 -2.98 -5.90 0.73
C THR A 179 -3.47 -4.49 0.42
N LEU A 180 -2.59 -3.50 0.57
CA LEU A 180 -2.85 -2.12 0.20
C LEU A 180 -2.72 -1.98 -1.33
N ILE A 181 -3.78 -1.55 -2.00
CA ILE A 181 -3.82 -1.48 -3.48
C ILE A 181 -3.50 -0.08 -3.99
N SER A 182 -4.03 0.95 -3.33
CA SER A 182 -3.77 2.35 -3.66
C SER A 182 -4.10 3.27 -2.49
N GLY A 183 -3.53 4.48 -2.48
CA GLY A 183 -3.84 5.53 -1.51
C GLY A 183 -2.87 5.64 -0.33
N PHE A 184 -1.92 4.72 -0.23
CA PHE A 184 -0.85 4.70 0.78
C PHE A 184 0.51 4.90 0.09
N PRO A 185 1.06 6.13 0.05
CA PRO A 185 2.47 6.33 -0.32
C PRO A 185 3.41 5.59 0.65
N SER A 186 4.65 5.33 0.25
CA SER A 186 5.64 4.69 1.13
C SER A 186 5.89 5.55 2.36
N ASN A 187 5.57 5.04 3.55
CA ASN A 187 5.71 5.73 4.82
C ASN A 187 5.69 4.74 6.00
N ASP A 188 6.01 5.23 7.19
CA ASP A 188 5.83 4.50 8.44
C ASP A 188 4.40 4.75 8.95
N TYR A 189 3.57 3.71 8.93
CA TYR A 189 2.16 3.76 9.30
C TYR A 189 1.91 3.12 10.66
N ASP A 190 0.90 3.64 11.35
CA ASP A 190 0.32 3.00 12.52
C ASP A 190 -0.95 2.25 12.12
N VAL A 191 -1.24 1.18 12.85
CA VAL A 191 -2.47 0.39 12.74
C VAL A 191 -3.35 0.66 13.94
N LEU A 192 -4.64 0.84 13.69
CA LEU A 192 -5.67 0.92 14.73
C LEU A 192 -6.63 -0.25 14.55
N ILE A 193 -6.81 -1.01 15.63
CA ILE A 193 -7.82 -2.06 15.75
C ILE A 193 -8.95 -1.51 16.60
N GLU A 194 -10.17 -1.53 16.07
CA GLU A 194 -11.37 -1.27 16.86
C GLU A 194 -12.24 -2.52 16.93
N LEU A 195 -12.70 -2.88 18.13
CA LEU A 195 -13.57 -4.01 18.39
C LEU A 195 -14.97 -3.53 18.74
N TYR A 196 -15.97 -4.06 18.04
CA TYR A 196 -17.37 -3.75 18.21
C TYR A 196 -18.14 -4.97 18.69
N ASP A 197 -19.04 -4.75 19.64
CA ASP A 197 -20.05 -5.74 19.99
C ASP A 197 -21.05 -5.85 18.82
N ALA A 198 -21.21 -7.06 18.29
CA ALA A 198 -21.97 -7.28 17.06
C ALA A 198 -23.48 -7.11 17.25
N ASP A 199 -24.00 -7.32 18.47
CA ASP A 199 -25.42 -7.19 18.77
C ASP A 199 -25.83 -5.72 18.98
N THR A 200 -24.95 -4.92 19.57
CA THR A 200 -25.22 -3.54 19.98
C THR A 200 -24.59 -2.48 19.08
N GLU A 201 -23.67 -2.87 18.20
CA GLU A 201 -22.93 -1.98 17.28
C GLU A 201 -22.09 -0.91 17.99
N MET A 202 -21.77 -1.13 19.27
CA MET A 202 -21.00 -0.22 20.13
C MET A 202 -19.52 -0.57 20.12
N LEU A 203 -18.66 0.46 20.10
CA LEU A 203 -17.21 0.28 20.28
C LEU A 203 -16.93 -0.17 21.72
N VAL A 204 -16.34 -1.35 21.87
CA VAL A 204 -16.10 -1.98 23.17
C VAL A 204 -14.63 -2.10 23.55
N ALA A 205 -13.72 -2.12 22.58
CA ALA A 205 -12.27 -2.06 22.81
C ALA A 205 -11.57 -1.45 21.59
N PHE A 206 -10.36 -0.94 21.78
CA PHE A 206 -9.45 -0.58 20.69
C PHE A 206 -8.00 -0.76 21.13
N SER A 207 -7.09 -0.88 20.18
CA SER A 207 -5.64 -0.84 20.38
C SER A 207 -4.98 -0.19 19.18
N ASP A 208 -3.96 0.63 19.40
CA ASP A 208 -3.20 1.30 18.35
C ASP A 208 -1.70 1.34 18.66
N GLY A 209 -0.91 2.03 17.83
CA GLY A 209 0.54 2.17 17.99
C GLY A 209 1.01 2.84 19.30
N TYR A 210 0.13 3.52 20.05
CA TYR A 210 0.47 4.04 21.37
C TYR A 210 0.38 2.99 22.47
N ASP A 211 -0.55 2.05 22.33
CA ASP A 211 -0.78 0.96 23.29
C ASP A 211 0.13 -0.24 23.01
N ASP A 212 0.37 -0.54 21.73
CA ASP A 212 1.17 -1.68 21.28
C ASP A 212 2.20 -1.29 20.20
N ALA A 213 3.48 -1.50 20.50
CA ALA A 213 4.57 -1.21 19.58
C ALA A 213 4.54 -2.07 18.30
N SER A 214 3.89 -3.23 18.34
CA SER A 214 3.68 -4.08 17.15
C SER A 214 2.76 -3.43 16.13
N LEU A 215 1.94 -2.46 16.54
CA LEU A 215 1.02 -1.72 15.68
C LEU A 215 1.58 -0.37 15.22
N ALA A 216 2.79 -0.01 15.63
CA ALA A 216 3.39 1.30 15.35
C ALA A 216 4.51 1.22 14.30
N TYR A 217 4.65 2.29 13.52
CA TYR A 217 5.79 2.50 12.59
C TYR A 217 6.02 1.34 11.61
N LEU A 218 4.95 0.81 11.02
CA LEU A 218 5.02 -0.23 10.00
C LEU A 218 5.42 0.39 8.66
N PRO A 219 6.52 -0.04 8.03
CA PRO A 219 6.94 0.47 6.73
C PRO A 219 6.01 -0.12 5.66
N LEU A 220 4.94 0.60 5.33
CA LEU A 220 3.92 0.14 4.39
C LEU A 220 3.86 1.03 3.16
N GLU A 221 3.41 0.43 2.07
CA GLU A 221 3.07 1.17 0.86
C GLU A 221 1.94 0.50 0.09
N SER A 222 1.40 1.17 -0.92
CA SER A 222 0.44 0.56 -1.82
C SER A 222 1.14 -0.26 -2.89
N LYS A 223 0.54 -1.37 -3.29
CA LYS A 223 1.01 -2.25 -4.37
C LYS A 223 1.26 -1.53 -5.71
N ASN A 224 0.62 -0.39 -5.96
CA ASN A 224 0.87 0.40 -7.17
C ASN A 224 2.12 1.30 -7.08
N ASN A 225 2.82 1.30 -5.95
CA ASN A 225 4.13 1.94 -5.76
C ASN A 225 5.29 0.95 -5.88
N GLU A 226 5.01 -0.35 -5.98
CA GLU A 226 6.00 -1.39 -6.20
C GLU A 226 6.57 -1.30 -7.64
N TYR A 227 7.83 -0.90 -7.82
CA TYR A 227 8.45 -0.67 -9.14
C TYR A 227 9.56 -1.68 -9.48
N ILE A 228 9.28 -2.58 -10.44
CA ILE A 228 10.34 -3.42 -11.01
C ILE A 228 11.11 -2.62 -12.08
N VAL A 229 12.34 -2.20 -11.78
CA VAL A 229 13.24 -1.64 -12.79
C VAL A 229 13.69 -2.76 -13.72
N GLU A 230 13.17 -2.80 -14.95
CA GLU A 230 13.73 -3.67 -15.97
C GLU A 230 15.10 -3.13 -16.40
N ASP A 231 16.15 -3.90 -16.12
CA ASP A 231 17.50 -3.64 -16.64
C ASP A 231 17.47 -3.67 -18.17
N THR A 232 17.29 -2.49 -18.78
CA THR A 232 17.50 -2.32 -20.21
C THR A 232 18.99 -2.47 -20.49
N VAL A 233 19.43 -3.69 -20.81
CA VAL A 233 20.78 -3.92 -21.33
C VAL A 233 20.88 -3.22 -22.68
N VAL A 234 21.38 -1.99 -22.68
CA VAL A 234 21.79 -1.30 -23.90
C VAL A 234 22.99 -2.05 -24.44
N ILE A 235 22.76 -2.99 -25.36
CA ILE A 235 23.82 -3.61 -26.14
C ILE A 235 24.38 -2.51 -27.05
N VAL A 236 25.46 -1.87 -26.61
CA VAL A 236 26.26 -1.02 -27.48
C VAL A 236 27.01 -1.95 -28.42
N GLU A 237 26.48 -2.14 -29.64
CA GLU A 237 27.26 -2.75 -30.72
C GLU A 237 28.41 -1.79 -31.09
N GLU A 238 29.57 -2.00 -30.47
CA GLU A 238 30.78 -1.30 -30.87
C GLU A 238 31.29 -1.87 -32.20
N HIS A 239 31.10 -1.14 -33.29
CA HIS A 239 31.75 -1.44 -34.56
C HIS A 239 33.24 -1.03 -34.49
N GLY A 240 34.09 -1.92 -33.97
CA GLY A 240 35.55 -1.80 -34.01
C GLY A 240 36.08 -1.79 -35.45
N GLY A 241 36.47 -0.62 -35.95
CA GLY A 241 36.63 -0.30 -37.36
C GLY A 241 37.69 -1.07 -38.17
N SER A 242 37.23 -1.66 -39.28
CA SER A 242 38.06 -2.16 -40.40
C SER A 242 38.79 -1.03 -41.18
N TRP A 243 38.38 0.23 -40.99
CA TRP A 243 38.97 1.38 -41.69
C TRP A 243 40.43 1.69 -41.27
N SER A 244 40.84 1.31 -40.07
CA SER A 244 42.22 1.47 -39.60
C SER A 244 43.18 0.53 -40.33
N VAL A 245 42.75 -0.72 -40.58
CA VAL A 245 43.53 -1.72 -41.31
C VAL A 245 43.71 -1.32 -42.78
N LEU A 246 42.68 -0.77 -43.41
CA LEU A 246 42.77 -0.25 -44.78
C LEU A 246 43.74 0.93 -44.88
N SER A 247 43.76 1.81 -43.88
CA SER A 247 44.70 2.95 -43.83
C SER A 247 46.16 2.48 -43.70
N LEU A 248 46.43 1.46 -42.88
CA LEU A 248 47.78 0.87 -42.77
C LEU A 248 48.23 0.19 -44.07
N LEU A 249 47.33 -0.53 -44.75
CA LEU A 249 47.64 -1.15 -46.04
C LEU A 249 47.93 -0.11 -47.13
N ALA A 250 47.18 1.00 -47.16
CA ALA A 250 47.42 2.09 -48.09
C ALA A 250 48.81 2.73 -47.88
N ILE A 251 49.21 2.96 -46.62
CA ILE A 251 50.56 3.47 -46.30
C ILE A 251 51.64 2.49 -46.75
N GLY A 252 51.49 1.20 -46.46
CA GLY A 252 52.42 0.15 -46.90
C GLY A 252 52.58 0.12 -48.43
N PHE A 253 51.48 0.24 -49.18
CA PHE A 253 51.50 0.28 -50.64
C PHE A 253 52.23 1.51 -51.18
N THR A 254 51.99 2.69 -50.61
CA THR A 254 52.71 3.91 -51.04
C THR A 254 54.22 3.80 -50.81
N PHE A 255 54.64 3.15 -49.71
CA PHE A 255 56.06 2.93 -49.41
C PHE A 255 56.69 1.96 -50.43
N MET A 256 56.01 0.86 -50.75
CA MET A 256 56.44 -0.12 -51.75
C MET A 256 56.57 0.47 -53.15
N VAL A 257 55.65 1.34 -53.57
CA VAL A 257 55.73 2.03 -54.87
C VAL A 257 56.91 3.01 -54.88
N ARG A 258 57.16 3.72 -53.77
CA ARG A 258 58.31 4.64 -53.65
C ARG A 258 59.66 3.94 -53.72
N THR A 259 59.83 2.79 -53.06
CA THR A 259 61.08 2.03 -53.10
C THR A 259 61.35 1.44 -54.48
N ARG A 260 60.32 0.96 -55.17
CA ARG A 260 60.44 0.46 -56.56
C ARG A 260 60.84 1.54 -57.56
N ARG A 261 60.31 2.76 -57.44
CA ARG A 261 60.70 3.88 -58.32
C ARG A 261 62.17 4.28 -58.15
N LYS A 262 62.71 4.26 -56.93
CA LYS A 262 64.13 4.56 -56.68
C LYS A 262 65.10 3.54 -57.28
N LEU A 263 64.70 2.26 -57.35
CA LEU A 263 65.53 1.20 -57.96
C LEU A 263 65.59 1.27 -59.48
N VAL A 264 64.56 1.83 -60.13
CA VAL A 264 64.51 1.98 -61.60
C VAL A 264 65.32 3.20 -62.07
N THR A 265 65.51 4.22 -61.23
CA THR A 265 66.30 5.42 -61.58
C THR A 265 67.81 5.28 -61.34
N GLN A 266 68.27 4.13 -60.82
CA GLN A 266 69.69 3.84 -60.56
C GLN A 266 70.31 2.83 -61.56
N LYS A 267 69.78 2.74 -62.78
CA LYS A 267 70.33 1.87 -63.83
C LYS A 267 70.66 2.67 -65.09
#